data_AF-A0A818LN47-F1
#
_entry.id   AF-A0A818LN47-F1
#
_cell.length_a   1.000
_cell.length_b   1.000
_cell.length_c   1.000
_cell.angle_alpha   90.00
_cell.angle_beta   90.00
_cell.angle_gamma   90.00
#
_symmetry.space_group_name_H-M   'P 1'
#
loop_
_entity.id
_entity.type
_entity.pdbx_description
1 polymer ?
#
loop_
_entity_poly.entity_id
_entity_poly.type
_entity_poly.pdbx_seq_one_letter_code
_entity_poly.pdbx_strand_id
1 'polypeptide(L)'
;MLEYLKIAQDLEMYGVNYFDIRNKKGTELFLGVDALGLNIYDKQDKLTPKIGFPWSEIRNISFNDKKFVIKPMEKKSPDFIFYAPRLRINRRILSLCMGNHELYMRRRKTDSIEVQQMKAQAQEEKLARLQERERIQAEIERRKQAEQEREAMRRKVEDLERSAAEARRALEDQSRITKELEEKRKQAEEAQLRLKQEREEAEREHERMMERVRFEQEEKDKIVQEIEQARRLAEQKALEAQQKENEARELEEQLREAKMRHRHFTRGHSRPWVLQAQQQPNNHHYTEHPGEYGNPMEDEESDEDENSTTRNGRGVELRTNEYASRHEENRLTATTKDHNMKRKLEEERKDLRRRQRKAETQEDKIYQENIIDKGINKYQTLKNIRQGTVKRRIDEFEAM
;
A
#
# COMPACT_ATOMS: atom_id res chain seq x y z
N MET A 1 26.16 10.85 -13.61
CA MET A 1 27.03 11.90 -14.19
C MET A 1 28.41 11.39 -14.57
N LEU A 2 29.27 10.91 -13.64
CA LEU A 2 30.65 10.51 -13.96
C LEU A 2 30.77 9.45 -15.08
N GLU A 3 29.95 8.39 -15.05
CA GLU A 3 29.98 7.35 -16.10
C GLU A 3 29.62 7.88 -17.50
N TYR A 4 28.71 8.86 -17.59
CA TYR A 4 28.39 9.52 -18.86
C TYR A 4 29.61 10.27 -19.42
N LEU A 5 30.32 11.04 -18.59
CA LEU A 5 31.55 11.72 -18.99
C LEU A 5 32.69 10.74 -19.30
N LYS A 6 32.73 9.58 -18.63
CA LYS A 6 33.69 8.51 -18.91
C LYS A 6 33.56 7.95 -20.33
N ILE A 7 32.33 7.90 -20.87
CA ILE A 7 32.04 7.47 -22.23
C ILE A 7 32.23 8.65 -23.21
N ALA A 8 31.60 9.79 -22.92
CA ALA A 8 31.56 10.94 -23.83
C ALA A 8 32.95 11.49 -24.18
N GLN A 9 33.93 11.40 -23.26
CA GLN A 9 35.30 11.86 -23.51
C GLN A 9 36.04 11.13 -24.65
N ASP A 10 35.63 9.89 -24.93
CA ASP A 10 36.24 9.03 -25.94
C ASP A 10 35.72 9.35 -27.35
N LEU A 11 34.59 10.07 -27.48
CA LEU A 11 34.05 10.54 -28.76
C LEU A 11 35.03 11.48 -29.47
N GLU A 12 35.19 11.33 -30.77
CA GLU A 12 36.24 11.95 -31.59
C GLU A 12 36.28 13.48 -31.41
N MET A 13 35.12 14.14 -31.49
CA MET A 13 34.98 15.60 -31.37
C MET A 13 35.03 16.14 -29.92
N TYR A 14 34.98 15.27 -28.91
CA TYR A 14 34.94 15.72 -27.51
C TYR A 14 36.19 16.49 -27.11
N GLY A 15 35.98 17.69 -26.59
CA GLY A 15 37.02 18.59 -26.07
C GLY A 15 37.80 19.37 -27.15
N VAL A 16 37.48 19.17 -28.44
CA VAL A 16 38.21 19.79 -29.55
C VAL A 16 37.61 21.15 -29.91
N ASN A 17 38.42 22.20 -29.86
CA ASN A 17 38.06 23.52 -30.39
C ASN A 17 38.55 23.63 -31.84
N TYR A 18 37.63 23.59 -32.80
CA TYR A 18 37.92 23.69 -34.24
C TYR A 18 38.03 25.15 -34.73
N PHE A 19 39.00 25.42 -35.59
CA PHE A 19 39.22 26.72 -36.23
C PHE A 19 39.56 26.56 -37.72
N ASP A 20 38.94 27.36 -38.58
CA ASP A 20 39.33 27.47 -39.99
C ASP A 20 40.73 28.06 -40.12
N ILE A 21 41.63 27.31 -40.77
CA ILE A 21 43.00 27.72 -41.07
C ILE A 21 43.35 27.40 -42.53
N ARG A 22 44.46 27.96 -43.00
CA ARG A 22 45.11 27.58 -44.26
C ARG A 22 46.62 27.37 -44.08
N ASN A 23 47.19 26.43 -44.83
CA ASN A 23 48.65 26.24 -44.94
C ASN A 23 49.28 27.28 -45.90
N LYS A 24 50.58 27.17 -46.23
CA LYS A 24 51.25 28.15 -47.12
C LYS A 24 50.74 28.08 -48.57
N LYS A 25 50.21 26.94 -49.03
CA LYS A 25 49.57 26.79 -50.35
C LYS A 25 48.17 27.41 -50.42
N GLY A 26 47.54 27.62 -49.27
CA GLY A 26 46.16 28.12 -49.18
C GLY A 26 45.08 27.05 -49.05
N THR A 27 45.45 25.77 -48.91
CA THR A 27 44.53 24.64 -48.66
C THR A 27 43.69 24.91 -47.41
N GLU A 28 42.36 24.74 -47.50
CA GLU A 28 41.49 24.92 -46.34
C GLU A 28 41.50 23.69 -45.43
N LEU A 29 41.81 23.90 -44.16
CA LEU A 29 41.93 22.85 -43.14
C LEU A 29 41.29 23.32 -41.83
N PHE A 30 40.96 22.40 -40.92
CA PHE A 30 40.66 22.76 -39.53
C PHE A 30 41.85 22.47 -38.61
N LEU A 31 42.15 23.43 -37.74
CA LEU A 31 42.95 23.21 -36.54
C LEU A 31 42.02 22.83 -35.39
N GLY A 32 42.20 21.65 -34.80
CA GLY A 32 41.65 21.30 -33.51
C GLY A 32 42.64 21.59 -32.38
N VAL A 33 42.20 22.36 -31.39
CA VAL A 33 42.94 22.61 -30.13
C VAL A 33 42.27 21.84 -29.00
N ASP A 34 42.97 20.93 -28.34
CA ASP A 34 42.42 20.09 -27.27
C ASP A 34 43.37 19.93 -26.05
N ALA A 35 42.94 19.15 -25.06
CA ALA A 35 43.69 18.91 -23.82
C ALA A 35 44.93 18.00 -23.97
N LEU A 36 45.19 17.45 -25.16
CA LEU A 36 46.21 16.47 -25.51
C LEU A 36 47.22 16.98 -26.56
N GLY A 37 46.85 17.99 -27.36
CA GLY A 37 47.72 18.64 -28.33
C GLY A 37 46.98 19.54 -29.33
N LEU A 38 47.58 19.63 -30.51
CA LEU A 38 47.01 20.22 -31.71
C LEU A 38 46.84 19.12 -32.76
N ASN A 39 45.68 19.08 -33.44
CA ASN A 39 45.42 18.12 -34.50
C ASN A 39 44.92 18.86 -35.77
N ILE A 40 45.28 18.38 -36.94
CA ILE A 40 44.88 18.94 -38.25
C ILE A 40 43.88 18.00 -38.91
N TYR A 41 42.84 18.57 -39.51
CA TYR A 41 41.73 17.87 -40.15
C TYR A 41 41.46 18.45 -41.54
N ASP A 42 40.95 17.62 -42.44
CA ASP A 42 40.45 18.07 -43.74
C ASP A 42 39.17 18.90 -43.57
N LYS A 43 38.85 19.75 -44.54
CA LYS A 43 37.65 20.59 -44.52
C LYS A 43 36.33 19.77 -44.49
N GLN A 44 36.38 18.51 -44.91
CA GLN A 44 35.25 17.59 -45.04
C GLN A 44 35.14 16.55 -43.91
N ASP A 45 36.11 16.47 -42.99
CA ASP A 45 36.15 15.43 -41.95
C ASP A 45 36.66 15.99 -40.62
N LYS A 46 35.76 16.26 -39.68
CA LYS A 46 36.09 16.71 -38.31
C LYS A 46 36.28 15.56 -37.31
N LEU A 47 36.05 14.31 -37.71
CA LEU A 47 36.14 13.13 -36.84
C LEU A 47 37.56 12.56 -36.87
N THR A 48 38.15 12.46 -38.07
CA THR A 48 39.42 11.77 -38.30
C THR A 48 40.54 12.78 -38.62
N PRO A 49 41.30 13.26 -37.62
CA PRO A 49 42.47 14.09 -37.88
C PRO A 49 43.51 13.33 -38.70
N LYS A 50 44.33 14.05 -39.46
CA LYS A 50 45.38 13.48 -40.33
C LYS A 50 46.80 13.67 -39.77
N ILE A 51 47.04 14.76 -39.06
CA ILE A 51 48.35 15.13 -38.49
C ILE A 51 48.14 15.61 -37.05
N GLY A 52 49.04 15.26 -36.12
CA GLY A 52 48.97 15.70 -34.73
C GLY A 52 50.31 16.11 -34.13
N PHE A 53 50.27 17.08 -33.22
CA PHE A 53 51.40 17.59 -32.43
C PHE A 53 51.02 17.62 -30.94
N PRO A 54 51.54 16.72 -30.09
CA PRO A 54 51.31 16.79 -28.64
C PRO A 54 51.94 18.05 -28.02
N TRP A 55 51.37 18.52 -26.91
CA TRP A 55 51.90 19.68 -26.17
C TRP A 55 53.36 19.54 -25.73
N SER A 56 53.88 18.31 -25.55
CA SER A 56 55.31 18.06 -25.27
C SER A 56 56.27 18.32 -26.44
N GLU A 57 55.77 18.55 -27.66
CA GLU A 57 56.58 18.92 -28.83
C GLU A 57 56.60 20.43 -29.11
N ILE A 58 55.87 21.23 -28.33
CA ILE A 58 55.68 22.67 -28.59
C ILE A 58 56.46 23.52 -27.56
N ARG A 59 57.29 24.45 -28.06
CA ARG A 59 58.15 25.34 -27.26
C ARG A 59 57.53 26.71 -27.06
N ASN A 60 57.09 27.35 -28.14
CA ASN A 60 56.58 28.72 -28.11
C ASN A 60 55.48 28.91 -29.15
N ILE A 61 54.50 29.77 -28.84
CA ILE A 61 53.37 30.06 -29.71
C ILE A 61 53.18 31.58 -29.80
N SER A 62 53.12 32.09 -31.02
CA SER A 62 52.82 33.51 -31.28
C SER A 62 52.03 33.68 -32.58
N PHE A 63 51.53 34.89 -32.82
CA PHE A 63 50.94 35.27 -34.10
C PHE A 63 51.26 36.73 -34.42
N ASN A 64 51.22 37.08 -35.70
CA ASN A 64 51.20 38.47 -36.18
C ASN A 64 50.14 38.60 -37.27
N ASP A 65 49.20 39.54 -37.09
CA ASP A 65 47.92 39.63 -37.82
C ASP A 65 47.26 38.24 -38.03
N LYS A 66 47.26 37.74 -39.28
CA LYS A 66 46.69 36.45 -39.69
C LYS A 66 47.66 35.27 -39.54
N LYS A 67 48.97 35.51 -39.58
CA LYS A 67 50.02 34.47 -39.54
C LYS A 67 50.23 33.99 -38.11
N PHE A 68 49.93 32.71 -37.87
CA PHE A 68 50.21 32.02 -36.61
C PHE A 68 51.53 31.24 -36.74
N VAL A 69 52.33 31.19 -35.67
CA VAL A 69 53.65 30.57 -35.65
C VAL A 69 53.81 29.74 -34.38
N ILE A 70 54.11 28.46 -34.56
CA ILE A 70 54.36 27.51 -33.48
C ILE A 70 55.79 26.98 -33.64
N LYS A 71 56.64 27.27 -32.65
CA LYS A 71 58.03 26.82 -32.61
C LYS A 71 58.09 25.45 -31.94
N PRO A 72 58.69 24.42 -32.58
CA PRO A 72 58.82 23.11 -31.95
C PRO A 72 59.88 23.10 -30.84
N MET A 73 59.84 22.06 -30.02
CA MET A 73 60.87 21.76 -29.02
C MET A 73 62.21 21.42 -29.67
N GLU A 74 62.20 20.63 -30.75
CA GLU A 74 63.42 20.33 -31.52
C GLU A 74 63.86 21.57 -32.33
N LYS A 75 64.97 22.21 -31.93
CA LYS A 75 65.53 23.40 -32.60
C LYS A 75 65.92 23.20 -34.07
N LYS A 76 65.98 21.96 -34.56
CA LYS A 76 66.28 21.59 -35.96
C LYS A 76 65.03 21.39 -36.83
N SER A 77 63.86 21.18 -36.22
CA SER A 77 62.59 21.11 -36.96
C SER A 77 62.12 22.53 -37.32
N PRO A 78 61.46 22.72 -38.48
CA PRO A 78 60.99 24.03 -38.93
C PRO A 78 59.87 24.58 -38.02
N ASP A 79 59.64 25.90 -38.07
CA ASP A 79 58.45 26.50 -37.47
C ASP A 79 57.19 25.99 -38.18
N PHE A 80 56.22 25.48 -37.42
CA PHE A 80 54.88 25.17 -37.91
C PHE A 80 54.09 26.49 -38.06
N ILE A 81 53.61 26.77 -39.28
CA ILE A 81 53.04 28.06 -39.66
C ILE A 81 51.71 27.83 -40.37
N PHE A 82 50.66 28.53 -39.94
CA PHE A 82 49.36 28.54 -40.61
C PHE A 82 48.75 29.95 -40.57
N TYR A 83 47.69 30.14 -41.34
CA TYR A 83 47.00 31.42 -41.48
C TYR A 83 45.53 31.28 -41.08
N ALA A 84 45.07 32.08 -40.12
CA ALA A 84 43.66 32.18 -39.77
C ALA A 84 43.04 33.44 -40.40
N PRO A 85 41.74 33.44 -40.77
CA PRO A 85 41.17 34.54 -41.56
C PRO A 85 40.96 35.85 -40.78
N ARG A 86 40.98 35.83 -39.43
CA ARG A 86 40.69 37.00 -38.59
C ARG A 86 41.55 37.06 -37.33
N LEU A 87 42.09 38.23 -36.99
CA LEU A 87 42.89 38.48 -35.77
C LEU A 87 42.21 38.02 -34.46
N ARG A 88 40.87 38.15 -34.36
CA ARG A 88 40.10 37.68 -33.18
C ARG A 88 40.17 36.16 -33.00
N ILE A 89 40.31 35.40 -34.09
CA ILE A 89 40.48 33.93 -34.05
C ILE A 89 41.87 33.61 -33.50
N ASN A 90 42.92 34.25 -34.00
CA ASN A 90 44.30 34.05 -33.50
C ASN A 90 44.45 34.37 -32.01
N ARG A 91 43.76 35.41 -31.50
CA ARG A 91 43.70 35.67 -30.04
C ARG A 91 43.04 34.52 -29.26
N ARG A 92 41.93 33.94 -29.76
CA ARG A 92 41.25 32.80 -29.13
C ARG A 92 42.10 31.53 -29.19
N ILE A 93 42.73 31.22 -30.34
CA ILE A 93 43.65 30.08 -30.49
C ILE A 93 44.78 30.21 -29.47
N LEU A 94 45.50 31.34 -29.43
CA LEU A 94 46.61 31.54 -28.47
C LEU A 94 46.17 31.30 -27.02
N SER A 95 45.02 31.84 -26.63
CA SER A 95 44.50 31.71 -25.27
C SER A 95 44.17 30.25 -24.90
N LEU A 96 43.59 29.50 -25.83
CA LEU A 96 43.30 28.08 -25.66
C LEU A 96 44.57 27.23 -25.66
N CYS A 97 45.54 27.51 -26.52
CA CYS A 97 46.81 26.79 -26.54
C CYS A 97 47.59 26.99 -25.24
N MET A 98 47.69 28.23 -24.75
CA MET A 98 48.31 28.54 -23.45
C MET A 98 47.67 27.75 -22.31
N GLY A 99 46.34 27.83 -22.18
CA GLY A 99 45.61 27.17 -21.08
C GLY A 99 45.66 25.64 -21.15
N ASN A 100 45.53 25.05 -22.35
CA ASN A 100 45.65 23.60 -22.50
C ASN A 100 47.07 23.10 -22.24
N HIS A 101 48.10 23.81 -22.72
CA HIS A 101 49.50 23.47 -22.46
C HIS A 101 49.86 23.58 -20.98
N GLU A 102 49.43 24.65 -20.29
CA GLU A 102 49.66 24.80 -18.85
C GLU A 102 49.00 23.67 -18.05
N LEU A 103 47.74 23.33 -18.34
CA LEU A 103 47.05 22.21 -17.68
C LEU A 103 47.65 20.85 -18.05
N TYR A 104 48.14 20.66 -19.29
CA TYR A 104 48.86 19.46 -19.73
C TYR A 104 50.16 19.27 -18.96
N MET A 105 50.90 20.36 -18.70
CA MET A 105 52.12 20.35 -17.89
C MET A 105 51.83 20.22 -16.39
N ARG A 106 50.72 20.78 -15.87
CA ARG A 106 50.28 20.56 -14.48
C ARG A 106 49.94 19.09 -14.22
N ARG A 107 49.24 18.43 -15.15
CA ARG A 107 48.91 16.99 -15.13
C ARG A 107 50.13 16.05 -15.14
N ARG A 108 51.34 16.57 -15.38
CA ARG A 108 52.61 15.82 -15.46
C ARG A 108 53.55 16.06 -14.29
N LYS A 109 53.08 16.79 -13.28
CA LYS A 109 53.74 16.95 -11.98
C LYS A 109 52.92 16.22 -10.92
N THR A 110 53.51 16.00 -9.76
CA THR A 110 52.74 15.63 -8.56
C THR A 110 51.67 16.68 -8.27
N ASP A 111 50.53 16.25 -7.73
CA ASP A 111 49.47 17.18 -7.30
C ASP A 111 50.02 18.17 -6.27
N SER A 112 49.61 19.45 -6.33
CA SER A 112 49.91 20.42 -5.26
C SER A 112 49.22 19.99 -3.95
N ILE A 113 49.77 20.41 -2.81
CA ILE A 113 49.25 20.07 -1.48
C ILE A 113 47.74 20.40 -1.39
N GLU A 114 47.33 21.55 -1.91
CA GLU A 114 45.93 21.97 -2.03
C GLU A 114 45.07 20.93 -2.78
N VAL A 115 45.56 20.41 -3.92
CA VAL A 115 44.83 19.43 -4.73
C VAL A 115 44.78 18.07 -4.04
N GLN A 116 45.80 17.71 -3.25
CA GLN A 116 45.77 16.50 -2.42
C GLN A 116 44.74 16.64 -1.28
N GLN A 117 44.70 17.80 -0.60
CA GLN A 117 43.71 18.13 0.44
C GLN A 117 42.29 18.14 -0.14
N MET A 118 42.05 18.82 -1.26
CA MET A 118 40.75 18.82 -1.95
C MET A 118 40.30 17.41 -2.37
N LYS A 119 41.23 16.53 -2.78
CA LYS A 119 40.92 15.12 -3.10
C LYS A 119 40.57 14.31 -1.85
N ALA A 120 41.27 14.53 -0.73
CA ALA A 120 40.96 13.88 0.54
C ALA A 120 39.57 14.30 1.06
N GLN A 121 39.32 15.61 1.17
CA GLN A 121 38.02 16.16 1.55
C GLN A 121 36.89 15.65 0.64
N ALA A 122 37.07 15.66 -0.68
CA ALA A 122 36.05 15.16 -1.62
C ALA A 122 35.83 13.63 -1.53
N GLN A 123 36.77 12.85 -1.00
CA GLN A 123 36.55 11.44 -0.68
C GLN A 123 35.83 11.26 0.67
N GLU A 124 36.21 12.04 1.67
CA GLU A 124 35.58 12.05 3.00
C GLU A 124 34.10 12.49 2.92
N GLU A 125 33.80 13.62 2.28
CA GLU A 125 32.44 14.08 2.01
C GLU A 125 31.62 13.05 1.24
N LYS A 126 32.23 12.37 0.27
CA LYS A 126 31.55 11.31 -0.50
C LYS A 126 31.23 10.10 0.38
N LEU A 127 32.11 9.73 1.30
CA LEU A 127 31.89 8.63 2.25
C LEU A 127 30.80 9.01 3.27
N ALA A 128 30.85 10.23 3.84
CA ALA A 128 29.84 10.74 4.75
C ALA A 128 28.45 10.79 4.10
N ARG A 129 28.35 11.31 2.86
CA ARG A 129 27.09 11.33 2.08
C ARG A 129 26.59 9.91 1.73
N LEU A 130 27.47 8.92 1.63
CA LEU A 130 27.08 7.51 1.42
C LEU A 130 26.51 6.92 2.71
N GLN A 131 27.23 7.04 3.83
CA GLN A 131 26.80 6.57 5.14
C GLN A 131 25.47 7.20 5.58
N GLU A 132 25.28 8.50 5.34
CA GLU A 132 24.04 9.19 5.67
C GLU A 132 22.87 8.71 4.79
N ARG A 133 23.12 8.46 3.50
CA ARG A 133 22.12 7.85 2.63
C ARG A 133 21.76 6.42 3.05
N GLU A 134 22.73 5.64 3.51
CA GLU A 134 22.50 4.28 4.04
C GLU A 134 21.70 4.30 5.34
N ARG A 135 21.96 5.26 6.25
CA ARG A 135 21.14 5.51 7.45
C ARG A 135 19.70 5.88 7.12
N ILE A 136 19.51 6.83 6.20
CA ILE A 136 18.18 7.26 5.75
C ILE A 136 17.43 6.08 5.12
N GLN A 137 18.10 5.28 4.28
CA GLN A 137 17.50 4.09 3.67
C GLN A 137 17.08 3.04 4.73
N ALA A 138 17.93 2.76 5.71
CA ALA A 138 17.62 1.83 6.79
C ALA A 138 16.47 2.32 7.70
N GLU A 139 16.36 3.64 7.94
CA GLU A 139 15.25 4.24 8.68
C GLU A 139 13.93 4.22 7.87
N ILE A 140 13.98 4.44 6.55
CA ILE A 140 12.83 4.26 5.66
C ILE A 140 12.33 2.80 5.70
N GLU A 141 13.25 1.83 5.65
CA GLU A 141 12.91 0.40 5.71
C GLU A 141 12.35 0.00 7.07
N ARG A 142 12.94 0.50 8.18
CA ARG A 142 12.40 0.32 9.54
C ARG A 142 10.99 0.91 9.68
N ARG A 143 10.76 2.14 9.21
CA ARG A 143 9.43 2.78 9.27
C ARG A 143 8.40 1.99 8.48
N LYS A 144 8.76 1.51 7.29
CA LYS A 144 7.89 0.66 6.47
C LYS A 144 7.53 -0.65 7.16
N GLN A 145 8.48 -1.30 7.85
CA GLN A 145 8.21 -2.50 8.65
C GLN A 145 7.26 -2.18 9.81
N ALA A 146 7.55 -1.13 10.60
CA ALA A 146 6.70 -0.72 11.72
C ALA A 146 5.27 -0.33 11.29
N GLU A 147 5.11 0.28 10.11
CA GLU A 147 3.80 0.58 9.53
C GLU A 147 3.03 -0.69 9.13
N GLN A 148 3.70 -1.65 8.49
CA GLN A 148 3.11 -2.96 8.14
C GLN A 148 2.70 -3.76 9.39
N GLU A 149 3.53 -3.77 10.43
CA GLU A 149 3.21 -4.39 11.72
C GLU A 149 2.02 -3.69 12.40
N ARG A 150 1.98 -2.35 12.39
CA ARG A 150 0.85 -1.56 12.91
C ARG A 150 -0.44 -1.84 12.16
N GLU A 151 -0.40 -1.98 10.84
CA GLU A 151 -1.58 -2.32 10.04
C GLU A 151 -2.07 -3.75 10.32
N ALA A 152 -1.15 -4.72 10.41
CA ALA A 152 -1.48 -6.10 10.76
C ALA A 152 -2.10 -6.21 12.17
N MET A 153 -1.54 -5.49 13.14
CA MET A 153 -2.10 -5.38 14.50
C MET A 153 -3.48 -4.71 14.50
N ARG A 154 -3.67 -3.63 13.74
CA ARG A 154 -4.98 -2.98 13.61
C ARG A 154 -6.04 -3.93 13.05
N ARG A 155 -5.75 -4.63 11.94
CA ARG A 155 -6.67 -5.62 11.34
C ARG A 155 -7.05 -6.71 12.36
N LYS A 156 -6.07 -7.19 13.14
CA LYS A 156 -6.29 -8.19 14.19
C LYS A 156 -7.16 -7.67 15.34
N VAL A 157 -7.07 -6.38 15.70
CA VAL A 157 -7.99 -5.74 16.65
C VAL A 157 -9.39 -5.67 16.05
N GLU A 158 -9.55 -5.23 14.80
CA GLU A 158 -10.85 -5.14 14.12
C GLU A 158 -11.55 -6.51 13.94
N ASP A 159 -10.78 -7.60 13.81
CA ASP A 159 -11.31 -8.98 13.81
C ASP A 159 -11.73 -9.43 15.22
N LEU A 160 -10.93 -9.12 16.25
CA LEU A 160 -11.25 -9.44 17.66
C LEU A 160 -12.46 -8.65 18.17
N GLU A 161 -12.60 -7.38 17.78
CA GLU A 161 -13.75 -6.54 18.13
C GLU A 161 -15.05 -7.06 17.51
N ARG A 162 -15.00 -7.51 16.24
CA ARG A 162 -16.13 -8.20 15.57
C ARG A 162 -16.50 -9.50 16.31
N SER A 163 -15.53 -10.37 16.57
CA SER A 163 -15.77 -11.63 17.30
C SER A 163 -16.33 -11.39 18.71
N ALA A 164 -15.83 -10.37 19.42
CA ALA A 164 -16.38 -9.98 20.73
C ALA A 164 -17.78 -9.36 20.64
N ALA A 165 -18.12 -8.66 19.56
CA ALA A 165 -19.48 -8.15 19.32
C ALA A 165 -20.47 -9.27 18.99
N GLU A 166 -20.06 -10.27 18.20
CA GLU A 166 -20.83 -11.49 17.94
C GLU A 166 -21.07 -12.30 19.22
N ALA A 167 -20.04 -12.50 20.04
CA ALA A 167 -20.15 -13.18 21.33
C ALA A 167 -21.07 -12.44 22.32
N ARG A 168 -21.04 -11.09 22.34
CA ARG A 168 -21.98 -10.28 23.14
C ARG A 168 -23.43 -10.45 22.69
N ARG A 169 -23.70 -10.38 21.37
CA ARG A 169 -25.05 -10.63 20.82
C ARG A 169 -25.55 -12.03 21.14
N ALA A 170 -24.70 -13.05 21.01
CA ALA A 170 -25.06 -14.42 21.36
C ALA A 170 -25.41 -14.56 22.86
N LEU A 171 -24.70 -13.86 23.75
CA LEU A 171 -25.03 -13.81 25.18
C LEU A 171 -26.35 -13.06 25.46
N GLU A 172 -26.62 -11.96 24.74
CA GLU A 172 -27.87 -11.20 24.85
C GLU A 172 -29.08 -12.03 24.37
N ASP A 173 -28.98 -12.68 23.21
CA ASP A 173 -30.00 -13.59 22.67
C ASP A 173 -30.22 -14.80 23.61
N GLN A 174 -29.14 -15.42 24.09
CA GLN A 174 -29.22 -16.52 25.05
C GLN A 174 -29.85 -16.06 26.38
N SER A 175 -29.57 -14.84 26.85
CA SER A 175 -30.21 -14.27 28.04
C SER A 175 -31.71 -14.04 27.83
N ARG A 176 -32.12 -13.53 26.66
CA ARG A 176 -33.55 -13.37 26.31
C ARG A 176 -34.26 -14.72 26.26
N ILE A 177 -33.69 -15.71 25.58
CA ILE A 177 -34.23 -17.09 25.52
C ILE A 177 -34.34 -17.69 26.92
N THR A 178 -33.34 -17.48 27.78
CA THR A 178 -33.36 -17.99 29.16
C THR A 178 -34.51 -17.38 29.97
N LYS A 179 -34.72 -16.05 29.88
CA LYS A 179 -35.85 -15.37 30.54
C LYS A 179 -37.20 -15.85 30.01
N GLU A 180 -37.36 -15.99 28.69
CA GLU A 180 -38.58 -16.54 28.10
C GLU A 180 -38.87 -17.98 28.58
N LEU A 181 -37.83 -18.80 28.77
CA LEU A 181 -37.97 -20.16 29.30
C LEU A 181 -38.32 -20.16 30.78
N GLU A 182 -37.76 -19.25 31.59
CA GLU A 182 -38.14 -19.07 33.00
C GLU A 182 -39.59 -18.59 33.16
N GLU A 183 -40.04 -17.64 32.34
CA GLU A 183 -41.44 -17.19 32.31
C GLU A 183 -42.39 -18.32 31.90
N LYS A 184 -42.07 -19.06 30.83
CA LYS A 184 -42.85 -20.24 30.40
C LYS A 184 -42.85 -21.33 31.47
N ARG A 185 -41.74 -21.56 32.19
CA ARG A 185 -41.69 -22.50 33.33
C ARG A 185 -42.61 -22.04 34.45
N LYS A 186 -42.56 -20.77 34.83
CA LYS A 186 -43.41 -20.18 35.89
C LYS A 186 -44.90 -20.23 35.52
N GLN A 187 -45.25 -19.96 34.27
CA GLN A 187 -46.62 -20.11 33.77
C GLN A 187 -47.10 -21.58 33.82
N ALA A 188 -46.24 -22.53 33.45
CA ALA A 188 -46.56 -23.96 33.56
C ALA A 188 -46.68 -24.44 35.02
N GLU A 189 -45.85 -23.91 35.92
CA GLU A 189 -45.85 -24.18 37.37
C GLU A 189 -47.15 -23.63 38.02
N GLU A 190 -47.56 -22.40 37.69
CA GLU A 190 -48.84 -21.81 38.09
C GLU A 190 -50.05 -22.55 37.49
N ALA A 191 -49.97 -23.00 36.24
CA ALA A 191 -51.02 -23.79 35.60
C ALA A 191 -51.19 -25.18 36.22
N GLN A 192 -50.09 -25.86 36.57
CA GLN A 192 -50.15 -27.12 37.32
C GLN A 192 -50.70 -26.93 38.74
N LEU A 193 -50.36 -25.82 39.42
CA LEU A 193 -50.92 -25.51 40.73
C LEU A 193 -52.44 -25.29 40.65
N ARG A 194 -52.94 -24.56 39.64
CA ARG A 194 -54.38 -24.39 39.39
C ARG A 194 -55.07 -25.72 39.09
N LEU A 195 -54.54 -26.52 38.17
CA LEU A 195 -55.08 -27.86 37.86
C LEU A 195 -55.10 -28.78 39.08
N LYS A 196 -54.13 -28.66 39.99
CA LYS A 196 -54.12 -29.39 41.27
C LYS A 196 -55.19 -28.86 42.24
N GLN A 197 -55.42 -27.55 42.30
CA GLN A 197 -56.49 -26.96 43.11
C GLN A 197 -57.88 -27.36 42.58
N GLU A 198 -58.13 -27.19 41.27
CA GLU A 198 -59.37 -27.63 40.61
C GLU A 198 -59.62 -29.13 40.81
N ARG A 199 -58.57 -29.96 40.73
CA ARG A 199 -58.67 -31.40 41.01
C ARG A 199 -59.00 -31.68 42.48
N GLU A 200 -58.34 -31.03 43.44
CA GLU A 200 -58.65 -31.20 44.87
C GLU A 200 -60.06 -30.72 45.21
N GLU A 201 -60.57 -29.67 44.55
CA GLU A 201 -61.94 -29.21 44.71
C GLU A 201 -62.94 -30.21 44.10
N ALA A 202 -62.68 -30.72 42.90
CA ALA A 202 -63.49 -31.77 42.29
C ALA A 202 -63.49 -33.08 43.09
N GLU A 203 -62.36 -33.48 43.70
CA GLU A 203 -62.28 -34.63 44.61
C GLU A 203 -63.11 -34.39 45.89
N ARG A 204 -63.07 -33.19 46.48
CA ARG A 204 -63.92 -32.81 47.63
C ARG A 204 -65.41 -32.74 47.28
N GLU A 205 -65.77 -32.26 46.09
CA GLU A 205 -67.17 -32.25 45.64
C GLU A 205 -67.68 -33.66 45.34
N HIS A 206 -66.85 -34.52 44.76
CA HIS A 206 -67.16 -35.93 44.57
C HIS A 206 -67.34 -36.65 45.91
N GLU A 207 -66.45 -36.42 46.89
CA GLU A 207 -66.56 -36.98 48.24
C GLU A 207 -67.86 -36.56 48.94
N ARG A 208 -68.21 -35.26 48.89
CA ARG A 208 -69.51 -34.73 49.38
C ARG A 208 -70.71 -35.34 48.66
N MET A 209 -70.59 -35.64 47.36
CA MET A 209 -71.66 -36.29 46.60
C MET A 209 -71.82 -37.75 47.01
N MET A 210 -70.72 -38.48 47.17
CA MET A 210 -70.71 -39.86 47.67
C MET A 210 -71.27 -39.97 49.09
N GLU A 211 -70.96 -39.00 49.96
CA GLU A 211 -71.51 -38.92 51.31
C GLU A 211 -73.04 -38.70 51.29
N ARG A 212 -73.56 -37.82 50.41
CA ARG A 212 -75.02 -37.64 50.23
C ARG A 212 -75.70 -38.91 49.71
N VAL A 213 -75.13 -39.55 48.68
CA VAL A 213 -75.65 -40.81 48.13
C VAL A 213 -75.68 -41.90 49.21
N ARG A 214 -74.66 -41.94 50.07
CA ARG A 214 -74.62 -42.84 51.24
C ARG A 214 -75.73 -42.52 52.25
N PHE A 215 -75.91 -41.26 52.66
CA PHE A 215 -76.97 -40.88 53.60
C PHE A 215 -78.37 -41.19 53.05
N GLU A 216 -78.62 -40.94 51.76
CA GLU A 216 -79.87 -41.34 51.11
C GLU A 216 -80.08 -42.86 51.11
N GLN A 217 -79.01 -43.65 50.97
CA GLN A 217 -79.10 -45.11 51.05
C GLN A 217 -79.38 -45.57 52.48
N GLU A 218 -78.71 -44.98 53.48
CA GLU A 218 -78.96 -45.27 54.90
C GLU A 218 -80.38 -44.86 55.35
N GLU A 219 -81.03 -43.87 54.73
CA GLU A 219 -82.47 -43.62 54.90
C GLU A 219 -83.36 -44.66 54.21
N LYS A 220 -83.07 -45.01 52.94
CA LYS A 220 -83.82 -46.04 52.20
C LYS A 220 -83.82 -47.38 52.93
N ASP A 221 -82.67 -47.78 53.48
CA ASP A 221 -82.52 -49.03 54.23
C ASP A 221 -83.31 -49.01 55.55
N LYS A 222 -83.41 -47.87 56.24
CA LYS A 222 -84.29 -47.71 57.42
C LYS A 222 -85.77 -47.81 57.06
N ILE A 223 -86.20 -47.16 55.97
CA ILE A 223 -87.59 -47.22 55.50
C ILE A 223 -87.96 -48.67 55.13
N VAL A 224 -87.04 -49.42 54.51
CA VAL A 224 -87.22 -50.85 54.23
C VAL A 224 -87.38 -51.66 55.53
N GLN A 225 -86.58 -51.39 56.56
CA GLN A 225 -86.71 -52.06 57.87
C GLN A 225 -88.03 -51.72 58.58
N GLU A 226 -88.51 -50.48 58.54
CA GLU A 226 -89.82 -50.10 59.10
C GLU A 226 -90.97 -50.80 58.36
N ILE A 227 -90.91 -50.89 57.02
CA ILE A 227 -91.88 -51.63 56.22
C ILE A 227 -91.88 -53.12 56.59
N GLU A 228 -90.70 -53.72 56.83
CA GLU A 228 -90.61 -55.13 57.21
C GLU A 228 -91.15 -55.38 58.63
N GLN A 229 -90.88 -54.48 59.59
CA GLN A 229 -91.47 -54.56 60.93
C GLN A 229 -93.00 -54.39 60.89
N ALA A 230 -93.51 -53.41 60.14
CA ALA A 230 -94.93 -53.19 59.95
C ALA A 230 -95.62 -54.41 59.31
N ARG A 231 -94.95 -55.07 58.36
CA ARG A 231 -95.43 -56.32 57.75
C ARG A 231 -95.53 -57.46 58.76
N ARG A 232 -94.51 -57.70 59.59
CA ARG A 232 -94.55 -58.75 60.63
C ARG A 232 -95.65 -58.51 61.66
N LEU A 233 -95.89 -57.24 62.03
CA LEU A 233 -97.00 -56.83 62.89
C LEU A 233 -98.37 -57.04 62.23
N ALA A 234 -98.47 -56.84 60.92
CA ALA A 234 -99.68 -57.13 60.14
C ALA A 234 -99.93 -58.64 60.02
N GLU A 235 -98.90 -59.46 59.78
CA GLU A 235 -99.01 -60.93 59.74
C GLU A 235 -99.42 -61.52 61.09
N GLN A 236 -98.88 -61.03 62.22
CA GLN A 236 -99.35 -61.41 63.56
C GLN A 236 -100.83 -61.05 63.77
N LYS A 237 -101.24 -59.81 63.45
CA LYS A 237 -102.64 -59.37 63.61
C LYS A 237 -103.60 -60.08 62.66
N ALA A 238 -103.15 -60.50 61.48
CA ALA A 238 -103.94 -61.32 60.57
C ALA A 238 -104.19 -62.73 61.15
N LEU A 239 -103.19 -63.33 61.80
CA LEU A 239 -103.36 -64.62 62.48
C LEU A 239 -104.32 -64.52 63.67
N GLU A 240 -104.18 -63.46 64.48
CA GLU A 240 -105.05 -63.17 65.62
C GLU A 240 -106.50 -62.86 65.18
N ALA A 241 -106.65 -62.15 64.06
CA ALA A 241 -107.94 -61.89 63.42
C ALA A 241 -108.57 -63.17 62.87
N GLN A 242 -107.79 -64.05 62.22
CA GLN A 242 -108.31 -65.32 61.68
C GLN A 242 -108.77 -66.27 62.79
N GLN A 243 -108.13 -66.28 63.96
CA GLN A 243 -108.62 -67.01 65.13
C GLN A 243 -109.97 -66.44 65.59
N LYS A 244 -110.06 -65.11 65.76
CA LYS A 244 -111.29 -64.42 66.18
C LYS A 244 -112.40 -64.43 65.12
N GLU A 245 -112.08 -64.59 63.84
CA GLU A 245 -113.05 -64.73 62.74
C GLU A 245 -113.70 -66.12 62.74
N ASN A 246 -112.97 -67.16 63.13
CA ASN A 246 -113.53 -68.50 63.33
C ASN A 246 -114.44 -68.53 64.58
N GLU A 247 -114.02 -67.93 65.70
CA GLU A 247 -114.89 -67.75 66.88
C GLU A 247 -116.12 -66.88 66.58
N ALA A 248 -115.94 -65.81 65.78
CA ALA A 248 -117.05 -64.95 65.37
C ALA A 248 -118.03 -65.66 64.43
N ARG A 249 -117.60 -66.62 63.60
CA ARG A 249 -118.50 -67.38 62.71
C ARG A 249 -119.53 -68.22 63.46
N GLU A 250 -119.18 -68.82 64.59
CA GLU A 250 -120.12 -69.56 65.44
C GLU A 250 -121.16 -68.64 66.13
N LEU A 251 -120.87 -67.33 66.20
CA LEU A 251 -121.74 -66.29 66.75
C LEU A 251 -122.51 -65.50 65.66
N GLU A 252 -121.96 -65.37 64.45
CA GLU A 252 -122.58 -64.62 63.35
C GLU A 252 -123.83 -65.31 62.80
N GLU A 253 -123.88 -66.64 62.82
CA GLU A 253 -125.09 -67.41 62.50
C GLU A 253 -126.22 -67.14 63.51
N GLN A 254 -125.89 -66.77 64.76
CA GLN A 254 -126.86 -66.39 65.80
C GLN A 254 -127.30 -64.92 65.73
N LEU A 255 -126.58 -64.05 65.01
CA LEU A 255 -126.82 -62.59 64.98
C LEU A 255 -127.32 -62.04 63.63
N ARG A 256 -127.50 -62.90 62.62
CA ARG A 256 -127.89 -62.52 61.25
C ARG A 256 -129.29 -61.86 61.11
N GLU A 257 -130.05 -61.75 62.19
CA GLU A 257 -131.41 -61.21 62.22
C GLU A 257 -131.48 -59.67 62.37
N ALA A 258 -130.40 -59.01 62.82
CA ALA A 258 -130.43 -57.64 63.37
C ALA A 258 -129.81 -56.51 62.50
N LYS A 259 -130.28 -56.38 61.25
CA LYS A 259 -130.46 -55.09 60.51
C LYS A 259 -129.34 -54.02 60.53
N MET A 260 -128.44 -54.10 59.54
CA MET A 260 -128.19 -53.05 58.51
C MET A 260 -128.58 -51.56 58.81
N ARG A 261 -127.60 -50.61 58.86
CA ARG A 261 -127.66 -49.24 58.22
C ARG A 261 -126.40 -48.30 58.41
N HIS A 262 -125.78 -47.96 57.27
CA HIS A 262 -124.95 -46.80 56.79
C HIS A 262 -125.05 -45.34 57.44
N ARG A 263 -124.16 -44.29 57.29
CA ARG A 263 -122.84 -43.98 56.58
C ARG A 263 -122.26 -42.47 56.69
N HIS A 264 -120.92 -42.19 56.49
CA HIS A 264 -120.12 -40.92 56.06
C HIS A 264 -119.88 -39.64 56.99
N PHE A 265 -119.03 -38.55 56.75
CA PHE A 265 -117.70 -38.17 56.09
C PHE A 265 -117.35 -36.58 56.09
N THR A 266 -116.09 -36.02 55.97
CA THR A 266 -115.58 -34.64 55.40
C THR A 266 -114.10 -34.07 55.78
N ARG A 267 -113.49 -32.91 55.25
CA ARG A 267 -111.96 -32.54 55.06
C ARG A 267 -111.34 -31.04 54.64
N GLY A 268 -109.96 -30.65 54.56
CA GLY A 268 -109.17 -29.34 54.07
C GLY A 268 -107.54 -29.20 53.71
N HIS A 269 -106.79 -28.03 53.31
CA HIS A 269 -105.22 -27.79 52.96
C HIS A 269 -104.48 -26.32 52.58
N SER A 270 -103.09 -26.08 52.31
CA SER A 270 -102.20 -24.73 52.17
C SER A 270 -100.71 -24.60 51.39
N ARG A 271 -99.84 -23.43 51.24
CA ARG A 271 -98.28 -23.21 50.84
C ARG A 271 -97.36 -21.76 50.72
N PRO A 272 -96.36 -21.29 49.79
CA PRO A 272 -94.94 -20.53 49.98
C PRO A 272 -94.18 -19.39 48.99
N TRP A 273 -92.92 -18.71 49.16
CA TRP A 273 -91.94 -17.88 48.16
C TRP A 273 -90.47 -17.13 48.54
N VAL A 274 -89.56 -16.46 47.65
CA VAL A 274 -88.10 -15.76 47.87
C VAL A 274 -87.31 -14.73 46.79
N LEU A 275 -86.03 -14.08 46.93
CA LEU A 275 -85.24 -12.94 46.11
C LEU A 275 -83.57 -12.69 46.06
N GLN A 276 -82.84 -11.72 45.28
CA GLN A 276 -81.25 -11.42 45.11
C GLN A 276 -80.53 -10.08 44.38
N ALA A 277 -79.14 -9.69 44.35
CA ALA A 277 -78.34 -8.50 43.62
C ALA A 277 -76.66 -8.27 43.56
N GLN A 278 -75.91 -7.33 42.76
CA GLN A 278 -74.34 -6.92 42.73
C GLN A 278 -73.60 -5.74 41.77
N GLN A 279 -72.23 -5.26 41.80
CA GLN A 279 -71.35 -4.28 40.86
C GLN A 279 -69.76 -3.75 41.11
N GLN A 280 -68.82 -3.19 40.16
CA GLN A 280 -67.32 -2.58 40.29
C GLN A 280 -66.45 -1.71 39.12
N PRO A 281 -65.24 -0.92 39.28
CA PRO A 281 -64.32 -0.05 38.28
C PRO A 281 -62.69 0.39 38.40
N ASN A 282 -61.83 1.00 37.41
CA ASN A 282 -60.36 1.70 37.44
C ASN A 282 -59.62 2.28 36.04
N ASN A 283 -58.38 2.89 35.62
CA ASN A 283 -57.03 3.75 35.89
C ASN A 283 -56.14 4.22 34.54
N HIS A 284 -54.90 4.83 34.15
CA HIS A 284 -53.50 5.56 34.46
C HIS A 284 -52.68 6.29 33.17
N HIS A 285 -51.42 6.89 32.80
CA HIS A 285 -49.90 7.33 33.12
C HIS A 285 -49.00 8.36 32.11
N TYR A 286 -47.59 8.66 32.09
CA TYR A 286 -46.71 9.78 31.32
C TYR A 286 -45.06 9.72 30.95
N THR A 287 -44.23 10.69 30.24
CA THR A 287 -42.66 10.75 29.84
C THR A 287 -41.81 12.03 29.16
N GLU A 288 -40.40 12.09 28.85
CA GLU A 288 -39.34 13.25 28.44
C GLU A 288 -37.96 12.94 27.51
N HIS A 289 -36.76 13.61 27.06
CA HIS A 289 -35.91 14.95 26.78
C HIS A 289 -34.42 14.95 25.96
N PRO A 290 -33.51 16.04 25.64
CA PRO A 290 -32.33 16.22 24.56
C PRO A 290 -30.81 16.95 24.74
N GLY A 291 -29.85 17.28 23.70
CA GLY A 291 -28.39 17.96 23.72
C GLY A 291 -27.40 18.41 22.42
N GLU A 292 -26.08 18.97 22.47
CA GLU A 292 -25.11 19.74 21.42
C GLU A 292 -23.43 19.67 21.49
N TYR A 293 -22.23 20.21 20.87
CA TYR A 293 -21.42 21.25 19.94
C TYR A 293 -19.94 20.79 19.28
N GLY A 294 -18.76 21.36 18.65
CA GLY A 294 -17.81 22.58 18.22
C GLY A 294 -16.45 22.25 17.28
N ASN A 295 -15.23 22.86 16.81
CA ASN A 295 -14.23 24.10 16.70
C ASN A 295 -12.89 24.10 15.65
N PRO A 296 -11.89 25.12 15.43
CA PRO A 296 -10.72 25.37 14.34
C PRO A 296 -9.10 25.59 14.67
N MET A 297 -7.93 26.11 14.01
CA MET A 297 -7.29 26.98 12.82
C MET A 297 -5.62 26.98 12.47
N GLU A 298 -4.90 27.87 11.62
CA GLU A 298 -3.49 27.85 10.82
C GLU A 298 -2.29 29.03 10.92
N ASP A 299 -1.10 29.45 10.21
CA ASP A 299 -0.14 29.34 8.92
C ASP A 299 1.39 30.10 8.84
N GLU A 300 2.33 30.18 7.75
CA GLU A 300 3.87 30.73 7.58
C GLU A 300 4.43 31.67 6.29
N GLU A 301 5.68 32.09 5.69
CA GLU A 301 7.28 31.97 5.42
C GLU A 301 8.16 33.34 4.95
N SER A 302 9.36 33.73 4.23
CA SER A 302 10.58 33.42 3.22
C SER A 302 11.88 34.48 2.99
N ASP A 303 13.02 34.37 2.13
CA ASP A 303 14.32 35.32 1.89
C ASP A 303 15.45 35.22 0.63
N GLU A 304 16.46 36.18 0.24
CA GLU A 304 17.80 36.19 -0.69
C GLU A 304 18.61 37.62 -1.10
N ASP A 305 19.78 38.05 -1.83
CA ASP A 305 21.08 37.78 -2.74
C ASP A 305 22.22 39.01 -3.03
N GLU A 306 23.42 38.96 -3.81
CA GLU A 306 24.60 40.03 -4.05
C GLU A 306 25.74 39.99 -5.29
N ASN A 307 26.71 41.01 -5.60
CA ASN A 307 28.16 41.02 -6.24
C ASN A 307 28.75 42.05 -7.41
N SER A 308 30.04 41.95 -7.97
CA SER A 308 30.91 42.89 -8.87
C SER A 308 32.00 42.29 -9.90
N THR A 309 32.80 43.03 -10.78
CA THR A 309 34.06 42.55 -11.59
C THR A 309 34.91 43.48 -12.58
N THR A 310 36.12 43.03 -13.08
CA THR A 310 37.17 43.73 -13.95
C THR A 310 37.71 43.01 -15.26
N ARG A 311 38.86 43.40 -15.91
CA ARG A 311 39.26 43.17 -17.37
C ARG A 311 40.77 42.71 -17.66
N ASN A 312 41.28 42.49 -18.92
CA ASN A 312 42.67 41.94 -19.25
C ASN A 312 43.31 42.12 -20.71
N GLY A 313 44.63 41.81 -20.97
CA GLY A 313 45.33 41.68 -22.31
C GLY A 313 46.83 41.20 -22.35
N ARG A 314 47.31 40.30 -23.28
CA ARG A 314 48.58 39.46 -23.16
C ARG A 314 49.25 38.83 -24.44
N GLY A 315 50.46 38.24 -24.28
CA GLY A 315 51.15 37.22 -25.14
C GLY A 315 52.31 36.49 -24.38
N VAL A 316 52.67 35.21 -24.66
CA VAL A 316 53.41 34.31 -23.70
C VAL A 316 54.30 33.19 -24.33
N GLU A 317 55.48 32.91 -23.74
CA GLU A 317 56.31 31.69 -23.95
C GLU A 317 55.86 30.53 -23.03
N LEU A 318 55.95 29.28 -23.49
CA LEU A 318 55.38 28.13 -22.79
C LEU A 318 56.38 27.36 -21.91
N ARG A 319 55.93 26.91 -20.73
CA ARG A 319 56.72 26.09 -19.80
C ARG A 319 57.02 24.71 -20.40
N THR A 320 58.28 24.33 -20.46
CA THR A 320 58.75 23.07 -21.07
C THR A 320 59.03 21.98 -20.04
N ASN A 321 58.94 20.71 -20.45
CA ASN A 321 59.48 19.55 -19.73
C ASN A 321 59.84 18.49 -20.77
N GLU A 322 61.13 18.24 -20.97
CA GLU A 322 61.63 17.33 -22.02
C GLU A 322 61.43 15.84 -21.66
N TYR A 323 61.21 15.53 -20.37
CA TYR A 323 60.88 14.19 -19.87
C TYR A 323 59.37 13.96 -19.68
N ALA A 324 58.53 14.78 -20.33
CA ALA A 324 57.07 14.69 -20.26
C ALA A 324 56.53 13.40 -20.93
N SER A 325 56.30 12.36 -20.12
CA SER A 325 55.63 11.11 -20.55
C SER A 325 54.34 11.37 -21.35
N ARG A 326 54.06 10.54 -22.36
CA ARG A 326 52.91 10.64 -23.28
C ARG A 326 51.84 9.57 -23.01
N HIS A 327 51.54 9.29 -21.75
CA HIS A 327 50.68 8.16 -21.35
C HIS A 327 49.28 8.15 -21.99
N GLU A 328 48.75 9.31 -22.41
CA GLU A 328 47.45 9.43 -23.09
C GLU A 328 47.45 8.77 -24.48
N GLU A 329 48.60 8.58 -25.12
CA GLU A 329 48.73 7.91 -26.42
C GLU A 329 48.61 6.38 -26.31
N ASN A 330 48.70 5.84 -25.10
CA ASN A 330 48.45 4.42 -24.79
C ASN A 330 47.10 4.21 -24.06
N ARG A 331 46.21 5.21 -24.11
CA ARG A 331 44.93 5.16 -23.43
C ARG A 331 43.93 4.28 -24.18
N LEU A 332 43.29 3.36 -23.46
CA LEU A 332 42.14 2.60 -23.97
C LEU A 332 40.82 3.33 -23.65
N THR A 333 39.87 3.27 -24.59
CA THR A 333 38.49 3.76 -24.39
C THR A 333 37.76 2.95 -23.31
N ALA A 334 36.73 3.53 -22.71
CA ALA A 334 35.84 2.85 -21.78
C ALA A 334 35.14 1.65 -22.46
N THR A 335 34.78 1.79 -23.75
CA THR A 335 34.24 0.70 -24.58
C THR A 335 35.22 -0.46 -24.84
N THR A 336 36.53 -0.21 -24.76
CA THR A 336 37.56 -1.25 -24.85
C THR A 336 37.81 -1.91 -23.49
N LYS A 337 37.52 -1.22 -22.39
CA LYS A 337 37.72 -1.69 -21.02
C LYS A 337 36.53 -2.47 -20.44
N ASP A 338 35.31 -2.16 -20.86
CA ASP A 338 34.08 -2.79 -20.39
C ASP A 338 33.39 -3.56 -21.51
N HIS A 339 33.52 -4.88 -21.48
CA HIS A 339 32.87 -5.80 -22.41
C HIS A 339 31.33 -5.78 -22.31
N ASN A 340 30.76 -5.53 -21.13
CA ASN A 340 29.30 -5.45 -20.96
C ASN A 340 28.77 -4.18 -21.60
N MET A 341 29.47 -3.05 -21.44
CA MET A 341 29.11 -1.80 -22.10
C MET A 341 29.28 -1.90 -23.62
N LYS A 342 30.36 -2.53 -24.11
CA LYS A 342 30.52 -2.81 -25.54
C LYS A 342 29.34 -3.64 -26.09
N ARG A 343 28.94 -4.71 -25.40
CA ARG A 343 27.82 -5.56 -25.82
C ARG A 343 26.50 -4.79 -25.86
N LYS A 344 26.21 -3.97 -24.84
CA LYS A 344 25.02 -3.09 -24.81
C LYS A 344 24.98 -2.13 -26.00
N LEU A 345 26.09 -1.46 -26.32
CA LEU A 345 26.16 -0.55 -27.47
C LEU A 345 25.98 -1.29 -28.81
N GLU A 346 26.46 -2.53 -28.92
CA GLU A 346 26.20 -3.36 -30.10
C GLU A 346 24.73 -3.84 -30.20
N GLU A 347 24.08 -4.13 -29.06
CA GLU A 347 22.66 -4.47 -28.97
C GLU A 347 21.78 -3.25 -29.34
N GLU A 348 22.01 -2.10 -28.71
CA GLU A 348 21.32 -0.83 -29.00
C GLU A 348 21.51 -0.40 -30.47
N ARG A 349 22.72 -0.49 -31.03
CA ARG A 349 22.97 -0.15 -32.45
C ARG A 349 22.18 -1.05 -33.40
N LYS A 350 21.98 -2.34 -33.08
CA LYS A 350 21.20 -3.28 -33.89
C LYS A 350 19.70 -2.95 -33.85
N ASP A 351 19.17 -2.56 -32.69
CA ASP A 351 17.77 -2.14 -32.54
C ASP A 351 17.51 -0.77 -33.19
N LEU A 352 18.37 0.23 -32.93
CA LEU A 352 18.25 1.56 -33.51
C LEU A 352 18.34 1.56 -35.05
N ARG A 353 19.26 0.78 -35.65
CA ARG A 353 19.34 0.63 -37.12
C ARG A 353 18.06 0.02 -37.72
N ARG A 354 17.35 -0.87 -37.01
CA ARG A 354 16.03 -1.40 -37.46
C ARG A 354 14.92 -0.35 -37.40
N ARG A 355 15.07 0.68 -36.56
CA ARG A 355 14.08 1.76 -36.34
C ARG A 355 14.43 3.05 -37.10
N GLN A 356 15.55 3.08 -37.83
CA GLN A 356 16.10 4.29 -38.43
C GLN A 356 15.25 4.76 -39.63
N ARG A 357 14.54 5.89 -39.43
CA ARG A 357 13.70 6.55 -40.45
C ARG A 357 14.31 7.84 -41.03
N LYS A 358 15.54 8.18 -40.63
CA LYS A 358 16.27 9.38 -41.09
C LYS A 358 17.47 8.97 -41.93
N ALA A 359 17.76 9.76 -42.96
CA ALA A 359 18.96 9.60 -43.79
C ALA A 359 20.24 9.82 -42.96
N GLU A 360 21.31 9.09 -43.29
CA GLU A 360 22.63 9.20 -42.67
C GLU A 360 23.32 10.51 -43.11
N THR A 361 23.83 11.26 -42.12
CA THR A 361 24.66 12.46 -42.32
C THR A 361 26.04 12.13 -42.90
N GLN A 362 26.86 13.13 -43.17
CA GLN A 362 28.25 12.93 -43.58
C GLN A 362 29.09 12.40 -42.40
N GLU A 363 28.84 12.92 -41.20
CA GLU A 363 29.43 12.48 -39.95
C GLU A 363 29.09 11.03 -39.62
N ASP A 364 27.82 10.60 -39.79
CA ASP A 364 27.41 9.21 -39.58
C ASP A 364 28.21 8.23 -40.47
N LYS A 365 28.43 8.60 -41.73
CA LYS A 365 29.15 7.78 -42.72
C LYS A 365 30.63 7.67 -42.39
N ILE A 366 31.27 8.78 -42.04
CA ILE A 366 32.68 8.80 -41.63
C ILE A 366 32.88 8.01 -40.32
N TYR A 367 31.95 8.14 -39.36
CA TYR A 367 31.96 7.37 -38.12
C TYR A 367 31.79 5.87 -38.38
N GLN A 368 30.84 5.49 -39.24
CA GLN A 368 30.63 4.10 -39.65
C GLN A 368 31.89 3.53 -40.33
N GLU A 369 32.44 4.20 -41.34
CA GLU A 369 33.62 3.71 -42.06
C GLU A 369 34.86 3.57 -41.17
N ASN A 370 35.16 4.58 -40.33
CA ASN A 370 36.42 4.62 -39.58
C ASN A 370 36.35 3.94 -38.20
N ILE A 371 35.25 4.12 -37.47
CA ILE A 371 35.11 3.62 -36.09
C ILE A 371 34.47 2.23 -36.04
N ILE A 372 33.52 1.95 -36.93
CA ILE A 372 32.81 0.67 -36.95
C ILE A 372 33.50 -0.35 -37.88
N ASP A 373 33.75 0.02 -39.12
CA ASP A 373 34.18 -0.95 -40.14
C ASP A 373 35.69 -1.19 -40.13
N LYS A 374 36.49 -0.13 -39.94
CA LYS A 374 37.96 -0.25 -39.70
C LYS A 374 38.33 -0.48 -38.23
N GLY A 375 37.38 -0.33 -37.30
CA GLY A 375 37.59 -0.54 -35.85
C GLY A 375 38.56 0.43 -35.16
N ILE A 376 38.86 1.58 -35.79
CA ILE A 376 39.84 2.56 -35.28
C ILE A 376 39.15 3.42 -34.21
N ASN A 377 39.79 3.67 -33.08
CA ASN A 377 39.30 4.62 -32.06
C ASN A 377 40.15 5.88 -31.94
N LYS A 378 39.56 6.94 -31.36
CA LYS A 378 40.21 8.24 -31.05
C LYS A 378 41.68 8.15 -30.61
N TYR A 379 42.01 7.26 -29.67
CA TYR A 379 43.38 7.16 -29.13
C TYR A 379 44.34 6.43 -30.08
N GLN A 380 43.87 5.44 -30.84
CA GLN A 380 44.65 4.83 -31.94
C GLN A 380 44.92 5.85 -33.05
N THR A 381 43.92 6.64 -33.46
CA THR A 381 44.10 7.71 -34.45
C THR A 381 45.13 8.72 -33.97
N LEU A 382 45.00 9.23 -32.72
CA LEU A 382 45.97 10.14 -32.12
C LEU A 382 47.39 9.55 -32.06
N LYS A 383 47.54 8.25 -31.77
CA LYS A 383 48.84 7.57 -31.78
C LYS A 383 49.44 7.47 -33.19
N ASN A 384 48.61 7.29 -34.21
CA ASN A 384 49.06 7.13 -35.60
C ASN A 384 49.50 8.47 -36.22
N ILE A 385 48.69 9.53 -36.09
CA ILE A 385 48.98 10.86 -36.68
C ILE A 385 50.16 11.62 -36.04
N ARG A 386 50.74 11.06 -34.97
CA ARG A 386 51.88 11.60 -34.22
C ARG A 386 53.19 10.85 -34.49
N GLN A 387 53.16 9.82 -35.33
CA GLN A 387 54.36 9.08 -35.72
C GLN A 387 55.30 9.94 -36.58
N GLY A 388 56.58 9.57 -36.63
CA GLY A 388 57.60 10.33 -37.34
C GLY A 388 58.03 11.64 -36.67
N THR A 389 59.04 12.28 -37.25
CA THR A 389 59.63 13.52 -36.73
C THR A 389 58.68 14.71 -36.86
N VAL A 390 58.88 15.74 -36.03
CA VAL A 390 58.10 16.97 -36.09
C VAL A 390 58.24 17.63 -37.47
N LYS A 391 59.46 17.69 -38.01
CA LYS A 391 59.70 18.10 -39.41
C LYS A 391 58.82 17.33 -40.40
N ARG A 392 58.81 15.99 -40.37
CA ARG A 392 58.01 15.19 -41.32
C ARG A 392 56.53 15.59 -41.27
N ARG A 393 55.96 15.75 -40.07
CA ARG A 393 54.55 16.14 -39.88
C ARG A 393 54.25 17.58 -40.31
N ILE A 394 55.24 18.48 -40.30
CA ILE A 394 55.13 19.83 -40.87
C ILE A 394 55.23 19.79 -42.40
N ASP A 395 56.15 19.00 -42.95
CA ASP A 395 56.30 18.79 -44.40
C ASP A 395 55.02 18.14 -44.99
N GLU A 396 54.40 17.19 -44.27
CA GLU A 396 53.08 16.60 -44.59
C GLU A 396 51.95 17.65 -44.54
N PHE A 397 51.93 18.56 -43.57
CA PHE A 397 50.93 19.63 -43.48
C PHE A 397 51.01 20.64 -44.65
N GLU A 398 52.22 20.95 -45.11
CA GLU A 398 52.42 21.77 -46.30
C GLU A 398 52.27 20.95 -47.61
N ALA A 399 52.16 19.62 -47.53
CA ALA A 399 51.85 18.76 -48.67
C ALA A 399 50.35 18.75 -49.01
N MET A 400 49.47 18.85 -48.01
CA MET A 400 48.00 18.96 -48.13
C MET A 400 47.54 20.14 -49.01
#